data_AF-A0A939FGM0-F1
#
_entry.id   AF-A0A939FGM0-F1
#
_cell.length_a   1.000
_cell.length_b   1.000
_cell.length_c   1.000
_cell.angle_alpha   90.00
_cell.angle_beta   90.00
_cell.angle_gamma   90.00
#
_symmetry.space_group_name_H-M   'P 1'
#
loop_
_entity.id
_entity.type
_entity.pdbx_description
1 polymer ?
#
loop_
_entity_poly.entity_id
_entity_poly.type
_entity_poly.pdbx_seq_one_letter_code
_entity_poly.pdbx_strand_id
1 'polypeptide(L)' 'FDDFALADLLPVPVTVVTSDTAELGRRAARLLIDRINGEDAPSRRTVLPVRLIARGTGELGPE' A
#
# COMPACT_ATOMS: atom_id res chain seq x y z
N PHE A 1 4.04 5.81 -7.58
CA PHE A 1 3.61 4.76 -6.63
C PHE A 1 4.22 5.10 -5.29
N ASP A 2 3.47 4.81 -4.23
CA ASP A 2 3.71 5.25 -2.85
C ASP A 2 3.60 6.76 -2.68
N ASP A 3 2.95 7.18 -1.59
CA ASP A 3 2.76 8.59 -1.27
C ASP A 3 3.99 9.10 -0.51
N PHE A 4 5.07 9.32 -1.26
CA PHE A 4 6.33 9.80 -0.71
C PHE A 4 6.25 11.30 -0.43
N ALA A 5 6.99 11.78 0.56
CA ALA A 5 6.89 13.15 1.09
C ALA A 5 7.16 14.28 0.07
N LEU A 6 7.76 13.97 -1.09
CA LEU A 6 7.99 14.95 -2.16
C LEU A 6 6.87 14.97 -3.20
N ALA A 7 5.91 14.04 -3.18
CA ALA A 7 4.91 13.87 -4.23
C ALA A 7 4.01 15.11 -4.43
N ASP A 8 3.83 15.92 -3.40
CA ASP A 8 3.10 17.19 -3.38
C ASP A 8 4.01 18.44 -3.36
N LEU A 9 5.32 18.26 -3.17
CA LEU A 9 6.31 19.36 -3.12
C LEU A 9 7.05 19.59 -4.44
N LEU A 10 6.81 18.77 -5.45
CA LEU A 10 7.39 18.95 -6.78
C LEU A 10 6.79 20.17 -7.50
N PRO A 11 7.55 20.84 -8.40
CA PRO A 11 7.03 21.96 -9.20
C PRO A 11 5.77 21.61 -10.00
N VAL A 12 5.62 20.32 -10.34
CA VAL A 12 4.39 19.71 -10.81
C VAL A 12 4.10 18.56 -9.84
N PRO A 13 3.01 18.63 -9.04
CA PRO A 13 2.62 17.55 -8.14
C PRO A 13 2.45 16.23 -8.88
N VAL A 14 2.60 15.08 -8.23
CA VAL A 14 2.50 13.77 -8.89
C VAL A 14 1.34 12.96 -8.32
N THR A 15 0.44 12.56 -9.19
CA THR A 15 -0.61 11.58 -8.87
C THR A 15 -0.01 10.23 -8.55
N VAL A 16 -0.41 9.64 -7.42
CA VAL A 16 0.14 8.35 -6.97
C VAL A 16 -0.94 7.36 -6.61
N VAL A 17 -0.66 6.08 -6.86
CA VAL A 17 -1.32 4.98 -6.16
C VAL A 17 -0.51 4.69 -4.90
N THR A 18 -1.18 4.65 -3.75
CA THR A 18 -0.55 4.42 -2.45
C THR A 18 -1.20 3.26 -1.71
N SER A 19 -0.40 2.59 -0.89
CA SER A 19 -0.78 1.47 -0.03
C SER A 19 -0.52 1.81 1.43
N ASP A 20 -1.23 1.17 2.36
CA ASP A 20 -0.90 1.25 3.78
C ASP A 20 0.25 0.28 4.09
N THR A 21 1.48 0.78 3.96
CA THR A 21 2.71 0.00 4.20
C THR A 21 2.86 -0.41 5.66
N ALA A 22 2.35 0.38 6.60
CA ALA A 22 2.35 0.04 8.01
C ALA A 22 1.42 -1.15 8.28
N GLU A 23 0.23 -1.16 7.67
CA GLU A 23 -0.70 -2.29 7.75
C GLU A 23 -0.14 -3.55 7.08
N LEU A 24 0.53 -3.42 5.93
CA LEU A 24 1.24 -4.53 5.29
C LEU A 24 2.24 -5.15 6.26
N GLY A 25 3.08 -4.32 6.90
CA GLY A 25 4.05 -4.76 7.90
C GLY A 25 3.40 -5.44 9.11
N ARG A 26 2.33 -4.84 9.66
CA ARG A 26 1.59 -5.43 10.80
C ARG A 26 1.06 -6.82 10.47
N ARG A 27 0.43 -7.00 9.30
CA ARG A 27 -0.10 -8.30 8.88
C ARG A 27 1.02 -9.31 8.64
N ALA A 28 2.08 -8.92 7.95
CA ALA A 28 3.23 -9.80 7.72
C ALA A 28 3.86 -10.26 9.04
N ALA A 29 4.06 -9.33 9.98
CA ALA A 29 4.62 -9.64 11.30
C ALA A 29 3.72 -10.57 12.10
N ARG A 30 2.39 -10.35 12.10
CA ARG A 30 1.42 -11.24 12.77
C ARG A 30 1.50 -12.66 12.20
N LEU A 31 1.43 -12.80 10.87
CA LEU A 31 1.55 -14.11 10.20
C LEU A 31 2.86 -14.84 10.56
N LEU A 32 3.96 -14.10 10.67
CA LEU A 32 5.25 -14.66 11.08
C LEU A 32 5.25 -15.10 12.54
N ILE A 33 4.78 -14.23 13.45
CA ILE A 33 4.74 -14.50 14.90
C ILE A 33 3.83 -15.70 15.19
N ASP A 34 2.64 -15.76 14.58
CA ASP A 34 1.71 -16.88 14.78
C ASP A 34 2.37 -18.20 14.38
N ARG A 35 3.13 -18.21 13.27
CA ARG A 35 3.86 -19.40 12.81
C ARG A 35 5.04 -19.77 13.71
N ILE A 36 5.76 -18.78 14.26
CA ILE A 36 6.81 -19.01 15.27
C ILE A 36 6.21 -19.63 16.54
N ASN A 37 4.99 -19.24 16.91
CA ASN A 37 4.27 -19.77 18.08
C ASN A 37 3.63 -21.15 17.83
N GLY A 38 3.89 -21.78 16.69
CA GLY A 38 3.43 -23.13 16.38
C GLY A 38 2.07 -23.21 15.68
N GLU A 39 1.56 -22.10 15.12
CA GLU A 39 0.39 -22.16 14.23
C GLU A 39 0.75 -22.97 12.97
N ASP A 40 0.22 -24.20 12.89
CA ASP A 40 0.33 -25.06 11.72
C ASP A 40 -0.80 -24.75 10.72
N ALA A 41 -0.60 -23.66 9.97
CA ALA A 41 -1.51 -23.21 8.93
C ALA A 41 -0.83 -23.22 7.55
N PRO A 42 -1.59 -23.47 6.45
CA PRO A 42 -1.09 -23.31 5.09
C PRO A 42 -0.57 -21.90 4.80
N SER A 43 0.19 -21.75 3.72
CA SER A 43 0.58 -20.42 3.25
C SER A 43 -0.65 -19.57 2.92
N ARG A 44 -0.65 -18.32 3.39
CA ARG A 44 -1.78 -17.39 3.27
C ARG A 44 -1.39 -16.27 2.31
N ARG A 45 -2.23 -16.02 1.29
CA ARG A 45 -2.11 -14.84 0.41
C ARG A 45 -3.16 -13.81 0.82
N THR A 46 -2.69 -12.66 1.30
CA THR A 46 -3.56 -11.52 1.65
C THR A 46 -3.35 -10.39 0.66
N VAL A 47 -4.43 -9.79 0.18
CA VAL A 47 -4.39 -8.60 -0.69
C VAL A 47 -4.89 -7.42 0.13
N LEU A 48 -4.13 -6.32 0.12
CA LEU A 48 -4.51 -5.06 0.74
C LEU A 48 -5.04 -4.09 -0.31
N PRO A 49 -6.03 -3.26 0.04
CA PRO A 49 -6.50 -2.22 -0.86
C PRO A 49 -5.41 -1.17 -1.09
N VAL A 50 -5.42 -0.61 -2.30
CA VAL A 50 -4.65 0.59 -2.65
C VAL A 50 -5.62 1.73 -2.93
N ARG A 51 -5.15 2.96 -2.81
CA ARG A 51 -5.95 4.16 -3.14
C ARG A 51 -5.19 5.05 -4.11
N LEU A 52 -5.92 5.69 -5.02
CA LEU A 52 -5.40 6.77 -5.85
C LEU A 52 -5.43 8.08 -5.06
N ILE A 53 -4.32 8.81 -5.03
CA ILE A 53 -4.26 10.20 -4.61
C ILE A 53 -4.08 11.03 -5.87
N ALA A 54 -5.21 11.60 -6.32
CA ALA A 54 -5.27 12.47 -7.48
C ALA A 54 -4.58 13.81 -7.20
N ARG A 55 -3.73 14.26 -8.13
CA ARG A 55 -3.07 15.57 -8.12
C ARG A 55 -3.16 16.31 -9.47
N GLY A 56 -3.94 15.80 -10.43
CA GLY A 56 -4.27 16.47 -11.69
C GLY A 56 -3.18 16.34 -12.77
N THR A 57 -2.44 15.23 -12.79
CA THR A 57 -1.25 15.03 -13.62
C THR A 57 -1.28 13.79 -14.50
N GLY A 58 -2.41 13.09 -14.59
CA GLY A 58 -2.56 11.93 -15.46
C GLY A 58 -3.90 11.19 -15.33
N GLU A 59 -4.81 11.70 -14.52
CA GLU A 59 -6.15 11.16 -14.30
C GLU A 59 -7.05 11.58 -15.45
N LEU A 60 -7.32 10.64 -16.35
CA LEU A 60 -8.45 10.75 -17.26
C LEU A 60 -9.60 9.98 -16.61
N GLY A 61 -10.75 10.65 -16.46
CA GLY A 61 -11.97 9.99 -15.99
C GLY A 61 -12.45 8.95 -17.01
N PRO A 62 -13.22 7.94 -16.58
CA PRO A 62 -13.92 7.08 -17.54
C PRO A 62 -14.95 7.92 -18.30
N GLU A 63 -15.08 7.67 -19.61
CA GLU A 63 -16.24 8.14 -20.40
C GLU A 63 -17.53 7.44 -19.96
#